data_AF-A0A2D7MQU5-F1
#
_entry.id   AF-A0A2D7MQU5-F1
#
_cell.length_a   1.000
_cell.length_b   1.000
_cell.length_c   1.000
_cell.angle_alpha   90.00
_cell.angle_beta   90.00
_cell.angle_gamma   90.00
#
_symmetry.space_group_name_H-M   'P 1'
#
loop_
_entity.id
_entity.type
_entity.pdbx_description
1 polymer ?
#
loop_
_entity_poly.entity_id
_entity_poly.type
_entity_poly.pdbx_seq_one_letter_code
_entity_poly.pdbx_strand_id
1 'polypeptide(L)'
;MDFLGGLKKIYNDVVEAPTTETPQQIRIRNAQQVKDLFNSLEIEIKGSEHLPYERDSIFIYNHLHNHQNLHVAKNFQITLDSHFISSVLYSYYGDPGIRVTRHALPDEIYHKKYYDRLDYIRVYSDNFIPQGVDKFLIKEANKSFYQRAKTVLNDGRALICSPEGNSFATHDSPGPFKKGVFSLASSLNRQPKIVPLALANFDRLPQETTYKLQVMPPLKMSDYGITSSKDPKIIEVAETLNISYKSWVDNLSIDDKNFKVEIELLKQKSQAKQNQKDLIVFFGSSTIRLWSNLERDFPKHNVLNLGFGGAFIHSMVSHFESLFTGLTPKAIFLYLGGNDLNLDLSTDKIIAQCKALIEAIHQRFPQTKIYHISIKPSLERQEHLHSILAINHAMHNLTKECAYLTQIRLFEALLDLKQNIRKDVLLQDGLHLNTEGYSILKGLVQQALEND
;
A
#
# COMPACT_ATOMS: atom_id res chain seq x y z
N MET A 1 3.27 14.70 20.02
CA MET A 1 4.53 14.98 19.28
C MET A 1 4.41 16.33 18.57
N ASP A 2 5.49 17.11 18.49
CA ASP A 2 5.53 18.37 17.73
C ASP A 2 5.75 18.10 16.22
N PHE A 3 4.66 17.80 15.51
CA PHE A 3 4.70 17.52 14.08
C PHE A 3 5.17 18.74 13.27
N LEU A 4 4.73 19.95 13.64
CA LEU A 4 5.12 21.18 12.97
C LEU A 4 6.61 21.49 13.16
N GLY A 5 7.14 21.28 14.37
CA GLY A 5 8.58 21.38 14.63
C GLY A 5 9.40 20.44 13.75
N GLY A 6 8.93 19.20 13.57
CA GLY A 6 9.51 18.25 12.62
C GLY A 6 9.53 18.77 11.18
N LEU A 7 8.41 19.29 10.68
CA LEU A 7 8.33 19.89 9.35
C LEU A 7 9.25 21.12 9.18
N LYS A 8 9.37 21.96 10.21
CA LYS A 8 10.30 23.10 10.22
C LYS A 8 11.75 22.66 10.13
N LYS A 9 12.13 21.61 10.87
CA LYS A 9 13.46 21.00 10.76
C LYS A 9 13.72 20.51 9.34
N ILE A 10 12.79 19.73 8.77
CA ILE A 10 12.86 19.23 7.40
C ILE A 10 13.01 20.37 6.37
N TYR A 11 12.30 21.48 6.58
CA TYR A 11 12.43 22.68 5.73
C TYR A 11 13.85 23.24 5.77
N ASN A 12 14.36 23.53 6.98
CA ASN A 12 15.69 24.12 7.17
C ASN A 12 16.78 23.20 6.64
N ASP A 13 16.69 21.91 6.92
CA ASP A 13 17.61 20.87 6.46
C ASP A 13 17.79 20.83 4.92
N VAL A 14 16.76 21.21 4.16
CA VAL A 14 16.82 21.31 2.70
C VAL A 14 17.39 22.66 2.26
N VAL A 15 16.90 23.76 2.84
CA VAL A 15 17.32 25.12 2.46
C VAL A 15 18.78 25.38 2.79
N GLU A 16 19.25 24.87 3.93
CA GLU A 16 20.59 25.07 4.48
C GLU A 16 21.57 23.97 4.10
N ALA A 17 21.15 22.99 3.30
CA ALA A 17 22.02 21.92 2.81
C ALA A 17 23.33 22.49 2.21
N PRO A 18 24.50 21.86 2.38
CA PRO A 18 25.74 22.32 1.78
C PRO A 18 25.62 22.45 0.25
N THR A 19 26.30 23.42 -0.36
CA THR A 19 26.29 23.60 -1.83
C THR A 19 26.98 22.45 -2.57
N THR A 20 27.79 21.66 -1.86
CA THR A 20 28.41 20.42 -2.36
C THR A 20 27.44 19.23 -2.40
N GLU A 21 26.31 19.29 -1.70
CA GLU A 21 25.33 18.22 -1.67
C GLU A 21 24.47 18.26 -2.94
N THR A 22 24.40 17.14 -3.65
CA THR A 22 23.60 17.02 -4.88
C THR A 22 22.10 17.04 -4.57
N PRO A 23 21.24 17.48 -5.51
CA PRO A 23 19.79 17.41 -5.31
C PRO A 23 19.27 16.00 -4.99
N GLN A 24 19.92 14.96 -5.50
CA GLN A 24 19.55 13.57 -5.19
C GLN A 24 19.81 13.21 -3.73
N GLN A 25 20.97 13.57 -3.19
CA GLN A 25 21.30 13.36 -1.77
C GLN A 25 20.31 14.11 -0.87
N ILE A 26 20.00 15.37 -1.21
CA ILE A 26 19.01 16.17 -0.48
C ILE A 26 17.64 15.51 -0.51
N ARG A 27 17.18 15.00 -1.67
CA ARG A 27 15.89 14.30 -1.79
C ARG A 27 15.83 13.01 -0.96
N ILE A 28 16.89 12.21 -0.96
CA ILE A 28 16.97 10.97 -0.18
C ILE A 28 16.88 11.28 1.32
N ARG A 29 17.71 12.23 1.79
CA ARG A 29 17.71 12.67 3.19
C ARG A 29 16.35 13.26 3.58
N ASN A 30 15.75 14.07 2.71
CA ASN A 30 14.42 14.64 2.92
C ASN A 30 13.34 13.54 3.04
N ALA A 31 13.35 12.53 2.17
CA ALA A 31 12.39 11.43 2.22
C ALA A 31 12.56 10.56 3.47
N GLN A 32 13.78 10.31 3.92
CA GLN A 32 14.05 9.63 5.18
C GLN A 32 13.49 10.42 6.37
N GLN A 33 13.75 11.72 6.46
CA GLN A 33 13.23 12.54 7.56
C GLN A 33 11.69 12.63 7.56
N VAL A 34 11.08 12.68 6.38
CA VAL A 34 9.62 12.61 6.24
C VAL A 34 9.12 11.25 6.71
N LYS A 35 9.76 10.14 6.31
CA LYS A 35 9.43 8.80 6.81
C LYS A 35 9.46 8.75 8.34
N ASP A 36 10.55 9.21 8.94
CA ASP A 36 10.74 9.18 10.40
C ASP A 36 9.69 10.03 11.12
N LEU A 37 9.34 11.19 10.56
CA LEU A 37 8.29 12.05 11.09
C LEU A 37 6.91 11.35 11.01
N PHE A 38 6.60 10.67 9.91
CA PHE A 38 5.33 9.99 9.70
C PHE A 38 5.22 8.66 10.48
N ASN A 39 6.33 7.98 10.78
CA ASN A 39 6.33 6.77 11.63
C ASN A 39 5.79 7.02 13.05
N SER A 40 5.73 8.29 13.47
CA SER A 40 5.14 8.68 14.75
C SER A 40 3.62 8.87 14.74
N LEU A 41 3.00 8.81 13.55
CA LEU A 41 1.60 9.07 13.33
C LEU A 41 0.84 7.77 13.12
N GLU A 42 -0.46 7.82 13.37
CA GLU A 42 -1.38 6.79 12.89
C GLU A 42 -1.61 6.99 11.39
N ILE A 43 -1.13 6.02 10.59
CA ILE A 43 -1.25 6.04 9.13
C ILE A 43 -1.82 4.72 8.65
N GLU A 44 -2.79 4.80 7.75
CA GLU A 44 -3.38 3.64 7.10
C GLU A 44 -2.89 3.55 5.65
N ILE A 45 -2.15 2.49 5.32
CA ILE A 45 -1.72 2.18 3.96
C ILE A 45 -2.46 0.93 3.48
N LYS A 46 -3.25 1.07 2.41
CA LYS A 46 -3.95 -0.03 1.72
C LYS A 46 -3.37 -0.29 0.35
N GLY A 47 -3.46 -1.55 -0.09
CA GLY A 47 -3.16 -1.90 -1.48
C GLY A 47 -1.66 -1.95 -1.80
N SER A 48 -0.77 -2.02 -0.81
CA SER A 48 0.68 -2.11 -1.06
C SER A 48 1.06 -3.27 -1.98
N GLU A 49 0.23 -4.33 -2.04
CA GLU A 49 0.33 -5.45 -2.97
C GLU A 49 0.30 -5.02 -4.46
N HIS A 50 -0.17 -3.82 -4.77
CA HIS A 50 -0.23 -3.27 -6.11
C HIS A 50 1.04 -2.49 -6.52
N LEU A 51 2.00 -2.31 -5.61
CA LEU A 51 3.28 -1.68 -5.94
C LEU A 51 4.03 -2.53 -6.99
N PRO A 52 4.41 -1.94 -8.14
CA PRO A 52 5.11 -2.67 -9.18
C PRO A 52 6.57 -2.95 -8.77
N TYR A 53 7.14 -4.07 -9.22
CA TYR A 53 8.59 -4.30 -9.10
C TYR A 53 9.39 -3.31 -9.97
N GLU A 54 8.80 -2.86 -11.08
CA GLU A 54 9.38 -1.90 -11.99
C GLU A 54 9.42 -0.49 -11.39
N ARG A 55 10.63 0.08 -11.32
CA ARG A 55 10.88 1.41 -10.76
C ARG A 55 10.56 2.55 -11.72
N ASP A 56 10.53 2.28 -13.03
CA ASP A 56 10.15 3.20 -14.12
C ASP A 56 8.62 3.40 -14.21
N SER A 57 7.97 3.56 -13.06
CA SER A 57 6.51 3.74 -12.97
C SER A 57 6.14 5.21 -12.74
N ILE A 58 4.96 5.59 -13.22
CA ILE A 58 4.35 6.90 -12.96
C ILE A 58 3.34 6.74 -11.83
N PHE A 59 3.59 7.35 -10.69
CA PHE A 59 2.67 7.43 -9.58
C PHE A 59 1.82 8.70 -9.71
N ILE A 60 0.52 8.52 -9.94
CA ILE A 60 -0.42 9.64 -9.96
C ILE A 60 -1.16 9.73 -8.63
N TYR A 61 -1.43 10.95 -8.17
CA TYR A 61 -2.08 11.16 -6.88
C TYR A 61 -3.08 12.33 -6.93
N ASN A 62 -4.13 12.28 -6.10
CA ASN A 62 -4.96 13.46 -5.84
C ASN A 62 -4.22 14.36 -4.84
N HIS A 63 -4.16 15.66 -5.11
CA HIS A 63 -3.40 16.62 -4.35
C HIS A 63 -4.31 17.32 -3.34
N LEU A 64 -3.94 17.24 -2.07
CA LEU A 64 -4.73 17.78 -0.97
C LEU A 64 -4.15 19.11 -0.48
N HIS A 65 -5.03 19.98 0.00
CA HIS A 65 -4.61 21.11 0.83
C HIS A 65 -3.88 20.59 2.07
N ASN A 66 -3.08 21.46 2.68
CA ASN A 66 -2.62 21.24 4.04
C ASN A 66 -3.45 22.08 5.00
N HIS A 67 -3.54 21.63 6.25
CA HIS A 67 -4.11 22.45 7.31
C HIS A 67 -3.33 23.77 7.49
N GLN A 68 -4.04 24.90 7.67
CA GLN A 68 -3.44 26.25 7.76
C GLN A 68 -2.40 26.41 8.87
N ASN A 69 -2.42 25.58 9.91
CA ASN A 69 -1.42 25.67 10.99
C ASN A 69 -0.06 25.03 10.64
N LEU A 70 0.08 24.43 9.45
CA LEU A 70 1.29 23.70 9.04
C LEU A 70 2.30 24.56 8.24
N HIS A 71 2.32 25.88 8.51
CA HIS A 71 3.29 26.81 7.92
C HIS A 71 4.69 26.62 8.52
N VAL A 72 5.63 26.19 7.68
CA VAL A 72 7.04 26.01 8.06
C VAL A 72 7.84 27.30 7.90
N ALA A 73 7.38 28.21 7.04
CA ALA A 73 7.91 29.54 6.82
C ALA A 73 6.79 30.52 6.43
N LYS A 74 7.09 31.81 6.32
CA LYS A 74 6.10 32.85 5.97
C LYS A 74 5.43 32.49 4.64
N ASN A 75 4.11 32.30 4.67
CA ASN A 75 3.27 31.92 3.53
C ASN A 75 3.76 30.66 2.79
N PHE A 76 4.43 29.72 3.47
CA PHE A 76 4.89 28.48 2.86
C PHE A 76 4.62 27.26 3.74
N GLN A 77 4.12 26.21 3.09
CA GLN A 77 3.88 24.88 3.64
C GLN A 77 4.57 23.84 2.76
N ILE A 78 5.12 22.80 3.38
CA ILE A 78 5.61 21.61 2.66
C ILE A 78 4.38 20.80 2.22
N THR A 79 4.24 20.49 0.93
CA THR A 79 3.14 19.66 0.39
C THR A 79 3.20 18.25 0.98
N LEU A 80 2.36 17.97 1.99
CA LEU A 80 2.52 16.79 2.82
C LEU A 80 2.31 15.49 2.05
N ASP A 81 1.27 15.44 1.24
CA ASP A 81 0.91 14.28 0.42
C ASP A 81 2.05 13.77 -0.45
N SER A 82 2.64 14.64 -1.28
CA SER A 82 3.66 14.26 -2.24
C SER A 82 5.02 13.99 -1.58
N HIS A 83 5.32 14.65 -0.45
CA HIS A 83 6.47 14.31 0.39
C HIS A 83 6.27 12.95 1.08
N PHE A 84 5.07 12.67 1.56
CA PHE A 84 4.70 11.36 2.12
C PHE A 84 4.82 10.26 1.06
N ILE A 85 4.27 10.45 -0.15
CA ILE A 85 4.46 9.52 -1.28
C ILE A 85 5.95 9.28 -1.54
N SER A 86 6.78 10.33 -1.56
CA SER A 86 8.22 10.19 -1.74
C SER A 86 8.87 9.33 -0.65
N SER A 87 8.41 9.45 0.60
CA SER A 87 8.89 8.62 1.73
C SER A 87 8.46 7.16 1.64
N VAL A 88 7.24 6.92 1.12
CA VAL A 88 6.71 5.58 0.84
C VAL A 88 7.51 4.92 -0.26
N LEU A 89 7.74 5.62 -1.39
CA LEU A 89 8.56 5.11 -2.48
C LEU A 89 10.00 4.85 -2.04
N TYR A 90 10.57 5.74 -1.23
CA TYR A 90 11.90 5.52 -0.68
C TYR A 90 11.95 4.24 0.19
N SER A 91 10.92 3.95 0.98
CA SER A 91 10.86 2.73 1.80
C SER A 91 10.85 1.46 0.96
N TYR A 92 10.10 1.45 -0.13
CA TYR A 92 9.95 0.25 -0.97
C TYR A 92 11.00 0.12 -2.08
N TYR A 93 11.56 1.22 -2.56
CA TYR A 93 12.44 1.23 -3.73
C TYR A 93 13.86 1.74 -3.44
N GLY A 94 14.09 2.35 -2.27
CA GLY A 94 15.35 3.04 -1.95
C GLY A 94 15.56 4.35 -2.72
N ASP A 95 14.57 4.80 -3.50
CA ASP A 95 14.58 6.08 -4.24
C ASP A 95 13.23 6.79 -4.03
N PRO A 96 13.22 8.08 -3.65
CA PRO A 96 11.98 8.82 -3.41
C PRO A 96 11.22 9.21 -4.70
N GLY A 97 11.77 8.90 -5.87
CA GLY A 97 11.23 9.33 -7.15
C GLY A 97 11.51 10.80 -7.45
N ILE A 98 11.02 11.25 -8.62
CA ILE A 98 11.07 12.63 -9.06
C ILE A 98 9.65 13.17 -9.17
N ARG A 99 9.39 14.25 -8.44
CA ARG A 99 8.09 14.93 -8.48
C ARG A 99 7.99 15.91 -9.62
N VAL A 100 6.76 16.12 -10.07
CA VAL A 100 6.35 17.25 -10.89
C VAL A 100 5.78 18.31 -9.95
N THR A 101 6.33 19.52 -10.03
CA THR A 101 6.02 20.62 -9.10
C THR A 101 5.79 21.91 -9.88
N ARG A 102 4.98 22.83 -9.35
CA ARG A 102 4.78 24.11 -10.04
C ARG A 102 5.98 25.05 -9.90
N HIS A 103 6.07 26.03 -10.79
CA HIS A 103 6.89 27.21 -10.58
C HIS A 103 6.38 28.04 -9.40
N ALA A 104 7.30 28.72 -8.70
CA ALA A 104 6.97 29.70 -7.67
C ALA A 104 6.43 30.97 -8.33
N LEU A 105 5.46 31.63 -7.69
CA LEU A 105 5.15 33.03 -7.97
C LEU A 105 6.29 33.94 -7.48
N PRO A 106 6.44 35.17 -8.02
CA PRO A 106 7.55 36.06 -7.68
C PRO A 106 7.67 36.38 -6.18
N ASP A 107 6.56 36.41 -5.45
CA ASP A 107 6.47 36.71 -4.03
C ASP A 107 6.67 35.47 -3.13
N GLU A 108 6.69 34.26 -3.69
CA GLU A 108 6.84 33.00 -2.96
C GLU A 108 8.32 32.62 -2.72
N ILE A 109 9.02 33.49 -1.99
CA ILE A 109 10.46 33.37 -1.73
C ILE A 109 10.82 32.04 -1.05
N TYR A 110 10.04 31.62 -0.05
CA TYR A 110 10.32 30.41 0.73
C TYR A 110 10.02 29.12 -0.05
N HIS A 111 9.02 29.15 -0.94
CA HIS A 111 8.78 28.08 -1.90
C HIS A 111 10.01 27.93 -2.78
N LYS A 112 10.44 29.01 -3.46
CA LYS A 112 11.60 28.99 -4.35
C LYS A 112 12.86 28.46 -3.65
N LYS A 113 13.19 28.99 -2.47
CA LYS A 113 14.37 28.56 -1.68
C LYS A 113 14.39 27.06 -1.41
N TYR A 114 13.26 26.47 -1.06
CA TYR A 114 13.15 25.05 -0.75
C TYR A 114 13.27 24.18 -2.00
N TYR A 115 12.50 24.56 -3.01
CA TYR A 115 12.24 23.73 -4.17
C TYR A 115 13.35 23.78 -5.24
N ASP A 116 14.14 24.84 -5.26
CA ASP A 116 15.35 24.92 -6.09
C ASP A 116 16.42 23.93 -5.62
N ARG A 117 16.52 23.68 -4.31
CA ARG A 117 17.48 22.70 -3.74
C ARG A 117 17.15 21.27 -4.13
N LEU A 118 15.87 20.97 -4.33
CA LEU A 118 15.38 19.62 -4.62
C LEU A 118 15.40 19.27 -6.12
N ASP A 119 15.56 20.25 -7.01
CA ASP A 119 15.60 20.09 -8.48
C ASP A 119 14.57 19.08 -9.04
N TYR A 120 13.30 19.31 -8.70
CA TYR A 120 12.19 18.59 -9.31
C TYR A 120 11.86 19.12 -10.72
N ILE A 121 11.05 18.35 -11.45
CA ILE A 121 10.55 18.80 -12.75
C ILE A 121 9.52 19.91 -12.50
N ARG A 122 9.69 21.06 -13.17
CA ARG A 122 8.83 22.23 -13.02
C ARG A 122 7.84 22.36 -14.16
N VAL A 123 6.60 22.72 -13.83
CA VAL A 123 5.52 23.01 -14.78
C VAL A 123 4.79 24.29 -14.39
N TYR A 124 4.14 24.94 -15.36
CA TYR A 124 3.19 26.01 -15.08
C TYR A 124 1.81 25.39 -14.78
N SER A 125 1.21 25.80 -13.67
CA SER A 125 -0.19 25.47 -13.34
C SER A 125 -1.04 26.72 -13.55
N ASP A 126 -2.28 26.55 -14.03
CA ASP A 126 -3.13 27.64 -14.54
C ASP A 126 -3.34 28.77 -13.52
N ASN A 127 -3.47 28.44 -12.23
CA ASN A 127 -3.65 29.40 -11.14
C ASN A 127 -2.34 29.98 -10.60
N PHE A 128 -1.19 29.54 -11.11
CA PHE A 128 0.14 29.87 -10.60
C PHE A 128 1.10 30.30 -11.73
N ILE A 129 0.57 30.95 -12.75
CA ILE A 129 1.36 31.58 -13.82
C ILE A 129 1.63 33.03 -13.41
N PRO A 130 2.90 33.44 -13.21
CA PRO A 130 3.21 34.83 -12.92
C PRO A 130 2.66 35.78 -13.99
N GLN A 131 2.15 36.93 -13.56
CA GLN A 131 1.59 37.92 -14.47
C GLN A 131 2.65 38.37 -15.49
N GLY A 132 2.29 38.37 -16.77
CA GLY A 132 3.18 38.80 -17.86
C GLY A 132 4.16 37.74 -18.38
N VAL A 133 4.07 36.48 -17.93
CA VAL A 133 4.88 35.39 -18.50
C VAL A 133 4.51 35.14 -19.96
N ASP A 134 5.54 35.10 -20.82
CA ASP A 134 5.40 34.82 -22.24
C ASP A 134 4.87 33.39 -22.48
N LYS A 135 3.87 33.25 -23.37
CA LYS A 135 3.35 31.96 -23.84
C LYS A 135 4.45 31.08 -24.43
N PHE A 136 5.49 31.65 -25.01
CA PHE A 136 6.66 30.93 -25.49
C PHE A 136 7.40 30.22 -24.34
N LEU A 137 7.59 30.88 -23.20
CA LEU A 137 8.22 30.28 -22.02
C LEU A 137 7.39 29.13 -21.45
N ILE A 138 6.06 29.27 -21.44
CA ILE A 138 5.14 28.20 -21.03
C ILE A 138 5.28 26.99 -21.97
N LYS A 139 5.38 27.22 -23.28
CA LYS A 139 5.56 26.17 -24.28
C LYS A 139 6.90 25.45 -24.13
N GLU A 140 7.98 26.19 -23.89
CA GLU A 140 9.30 25.60 -23.65
C GLU A 140 9.35 24.82 -22.34
N ALA A 141 8.72 25.30 -21.27
CA ALA A 141 8.58 24.54 -20.03
C ALA A 141 7.81 23.23 -20.23
N ASN A 142 6.73 23.23 -21.00
CA ASN A 142 5.99 22.03 -21.36
C ASN A 142 6.85 21.03 -22.14
N LYS A 143 7.65 21.51 -23.11
CA LYS A 143 8.60 20.66 -23.86
C LYS A 143 9.67 20.07 -22.94
N SER A 144 10.23 20.88 -22.04
CA SER A 144 11.21 20.48 -21.04
C SER A 144 10.65 19.43 -20.07
N PHE A 145 9.39 19.57 -19.65
CA PHE A 145 8.69 18.57 -18.84
C PHE A 145 8.72 17.19 -19.49
N TYR A 146 8.26 17.07 -20.75
CA TYR A 146 8.26 15.77 -21.44
C TYR A 146 9.68 15.21 -21.60
N GLN A 147 10.67 16.04 -21.92
CA GLN A 147 12.06 15.59 -22.05
C GLN A 147 12.61 15.05 -20.73
N ARG A 148 12.54 15.83 -19.65
CA ARG A 148 13.03 15.43 -18.32
C ARG A 148 12.28 14.22 -17.78
N ALA A 149 10.96 14.17 -17.95
CA ALA A 149 10.15 13.05 -17.46
C ALA A 149 10.48 11.73 -18.19
N LYS A 150 10.74 11.80 -19.51
CA LYS A 150 11.24 10.63 -20.26
C LYS A 150 12.61 10.18 -19.77
N THR A 151 13.53 11.10 -19.51
CA THR A 151 14.85 10.78 -18.94
C THR A 151 14.70 10.07 -17.59
N VAL A 152 13.89 10.62 -16.68
CA VAL A 152 13.62 10.01 -15.36
C VAL A 152 13.15 8.55 -15.49
N LEU A 153 12.17 8.31 -16.37
CA LEU A 153 11.62 6.96 -16.55
C LEU A 153 12.64 6.02 -17.23
N ASN A 154 13.38 6.50 -18.23
CA ASN A 154 14.44 5.72 -18.89
C ASN A 154 15.60 5.38 -17.96
N ASP A 155 15.88 6.24 -16.97
CA ASP A 155 16.88 6.00 -15.92
C ASP A 155 16.39 5.02 -14.84
N GLY A 156 15.19 4.43 -15.01
CA GLY A 156 14.63 3.48 -14.05
C GLY A 156 14.12 4.12 -12.77
N ARG A 157 13.69 5.38 -12.82
CA ARG A 157 13.22 6.14 -11.65
C ARG A 157 11.75 6.48 -11.75
N ALA A 158 11.09 6.52 -10.60
CA ALA A 158 9.67 6.83 -10.52
C ALA A 158 9.39 8.30 -10.80
N LEU A 159 8.29 8.57 -11.51
CA LEU A 159 7.76 9.92 -11.67
C LEU A 159 6.50 10.07 -10.81
N ILE A 160 6.40 11.13 -10.02
CA ILE A 160 5.24 11.41 -9.17
C ILE A 160 4.55 12.68 -9.69
N CYS A 161 3.27 12.60 -10.02
CA CYS A 161 2.54 13.70 -10.65
C CYS A 161 1.08 13.77 -10.18
N SER A 162 0.60 14.97 -9.88
CA SER A 162 -0.83 15.22 -9.69
C SER A 162 -1.45 15.62 -11.04
N PRO A 163 -2.33 14.79 -11.65
CA PRO A 163 -2.93 15.10 -12.95
C PRO A 163 -3.92 16.28 -12.90
N GLU A 164 -4.48 16.61 -11.74
CA GLU A 164 -5.38 17.77 -11.57
C GLU A 164 -4.64 19.11 -11.52
N GLY A 165 -3.37 19.12 -11.11
CA GLY A 165 -2.50 20.30 -11.12
C GLY A 165 -2.86 21.41 -10.12
N ASN A 166 -3.89 21.21 -9.31
CA ASN A 166 -4.32 22.05 -8.19
C ASN A 166 -4.54 21.15 -6.97
N SER A 167 -4.54 21.72 -5.77
CA SER A 167 -4.89 21.02 -4.53
C SER A 167 -6.35 21.28 -4.13
N PHE A 168 -7.00 20.32 -3.47
CA PHE A 168 -8.39 20.41 -3.00
C PHE A 168 -8.54 19.93 -1.55
N ALA A 169 -9.68 20.21 -0.92
CA ALA A 169 -10.05 19.52 0.33
C ALA A 169 -10.36 18.04 0.04
N THR A 170 -10.22 17.15 1.03
CA THR A 170 -10.43 15.70 0.82
C THR A 170 -11.79 15.39 0.19
N HIS A 171 -12.85 16.07 0.62
CA HIS A 171 -14.22 15.84 0.13
C HIS A 171 -14.50 16.44 -1.26
N ASP A 172 -13.66 17.36 -1.74
CA ASP A 172 -13.75 17.97 -3.07
C ASP A 172 -12.76 17.34 -4.07
N SER A 173 -11.83 16.54 -3.55
CA SER A 173 -10.78 15.90 -4.33
C SER A 173 -11.31 14.62 -5.01
N PRO A 174 -10.81 14.26 -6.20
CA PRO A 174 -9.93 15.08 -7.04
C PRO A 174 -10.69 16.09 -7.91
N GLY A 175 -9.99 17.14 -8.34
CA GLY A 175 -10.43 18.00 -9.44
C GLY A 175 -10.23 17.32 -10.82
N PRO A 176 -10.60 17.99 -11.92
CA PRO A 176 -10.52 17.41 -13.26
C PRO A 176 -9.09 17.05 -13.67
N PHE A 177 -8.89 15.83 -14.16
CA PHE A 177 -7.58 15.36 -14.60
C PHE A 177 -7.17 15.95 -15.96
N LYS A 178 -5.93 16.43 -16.04
CA LYS A 178 -5.30 16.88 -17.28
C LYS A 178 -4.69 15.69 -18.04
N LYS A 179 -4.74 15.74 -19.36
CA LYS A 179 -4.21 14.68 -20.24
C LYS A 179 -2.68 14.51 -20.25
N GLY A 180 -1.91 15.42 -19.66
CA GLY A 180 -0.47 15.54 -19.87
C GLY A 180 0.33 14.29 -19.46
N VAL A 181 0.09 13.77 -18.26
CA VAL A 181 0.79 12.58 -17.75
C VAL A 181 0.43 11.31 -18.54
N PHE A 182 -0.82 11.18 -18.96
CA PHE A 182 -1.30 10.08 -19.79
C PHE A 182 -0.69 10.15 -21.21
N SER A 183 -0.60 11.37 -21.77
CA SER A 183 0.08 11.61 -23.06
C SER A 183 1.57 11.27 -22.99
N LEU A 184 2.23 11.57 -21.86
CA LEU A 184 3.61 11.18 -21.61
C LEU A 184 3.76 9.65 -21.63
N ALA A 185 2.92 8.94 -20.87
CA ALA A 185 2.94 7.48 -20.79
C ALA A 185 2.77 6.82 -22.17
N SER A 186 1.81 7.31 -22.96
CA SER A 186 1.56 6.83 -24.34
C SER A 186 2.66 7.22 -25.34
N SER A 187 3.58 8.11 -24.98
CA SER A 187 4.66 8.57 -25.88
C SER A 187 5.94 7.73 -25.79
N LEU A 188 5.98 6.77 -24.87
CA LEU A 188 7.12 5.89 -24.60
C LEU A 188 6.92 4.53 -25.28
N ASN A 189 7.97 4.02 -25.94
CA ASN A 189 7.91 2.74 -26.64
C ASN A 189 7.56 1.58 -25.69
N ARG A 190 8.24 1.52 -24.54
CA ARG A 190 7.83 0.70 -23.40
C ARG A 190 7.00 1.60 -22.50
N GLN A 191 5.68 1.45 -22.54
CA GLN A 191 4.82 2.26 -21.69
C GLN A 191 5.05 1.93 -20.21
N PRO A 192 5.28 2.96 -19.37
CA PRO A 192 5.40 2.79 -17.93
C PRO A 192 4.05 2.38 -17.33
N LYS A 193 4.08 1.70 -16.19
CA LYS A 193 2.87 1.51 -15.39
C LYS A 193 2.47 2.85 -14.79
N ILE A 194 1.19 3.17 -14.85
CA ILE A 194 0.57 4.27 -14.11
C ILE A 194 -0.04 3.66 -12.85
N VAL A 195 0.41 4.11 -11.68
CA VAL A 195 -0.03 3.63 -10.36
C VAL A 195 -0.84 4.74 -9.69
N PRO A 196 -2.17 4.61 -9.58
CA PRO A 196 -2.99 5.57 -8.85
C PRO A 196 -2.82 5.45 -7.33
N LEU A 197 -2.67 6.59 -6.65
CA LEU A 197 -2.46 6.71 -5.20
C LEU A 197 -3.53 7.59 -4.55
N ALA A 198 -4.64 7.00 -4.11
CA ALA A 198 -5.70 7.76 -3.46
C ALA A 198 -5.29 8.16 -2.04
N LEU A 199 -5.40 9.44 -1.72
CA LEU A 199 -5.05 10.03 -0.43
C LEU A 199 -6.30 10.65 0.21
N ALA A 200 -6.39 10.55 1.53
CA ALA A 200 -7.41 11.21 2.32
C ALA A 200 -6.82 11.83 3.60
N ASN A 201 -7.45 12.91 4.04
CA ASN A 201 -7.27 13.57 5.34
C ASN A 201 -5.98 14.39 5.52
N PHE A 202 -5.12 14.52 4.51
CA PHE A 202 -3.90 15.35 4.59
C PHE A 202 -4.19 16.86 4.74
N ASP A 203 -5.45 17.27 4.52
CA ASP A 203 -5.97 18.63 4.74
C ASP A 203 -6.31 18.95 6.21
N ARG A 204 -6.14 17.97 7.12
CA ARG A 204 -6.38 18.11 8.56
C ARG A 204 -5.10 17.94 9.38
N LEU A 205 -5.15 18.28 10.66
CA LEU A 205 -4.03 18.03 11.57
C LEU A 205 -3.91 16.54 11.88
N PRO A 206 -2.69 15.99 11.99
CA PRO A 206 -2.50 14.55 12.25
C PRO A 206 -2.92 14.14 13.67
N GLN A 207 -3.17 15.08 14.58
CA GLN A 207 -3.76 14.79 15.89
C GLN A 207 -5.29 14.61 15.85
N GLU A 208 -5.94 15.02 14.76
CA GLU A 208 -7.40 15.03 14.62
C GLU A 208 -7.92 13.88 13.76
N THR A 209 -7.04 13.19 13.03
CA THR A 209 -7.43 12.18 12.05
C THR A 209 -6.27 11.26 11.69
N THR A 210 -6.62 10.10 11.13
CA THR A 210 -5.68 9.17 10.51
C THR A 210 -5.44 9.60 9.07
N TYR A 211 -4.17 9.76 8.69
CA TYR A 211 -3.79 9.96 7.29
C TYR A 211 -3.85 8.64 6.54
N LYS A 212 -4.41 8.64 5.34
CA LYS A 212 -4.69 7.42 4.59
C LYS A 212 -4.14 7.48 3.18
N LEU A 213 -3.55 6.38 2.75
CA LEU A 213 -3.10 6.13 1.39
C LEU A 213 -3.64 4.78 0.92
N GLN A 214 -4.23 4.76 -0.27
CA GLN A 214 -4.56 3.53 -0.96
C GLN A 214 -3.86 3.48 -2.32
N VAL A 215 -3.01 2.48 -2.49
CA VAL A 215 -2.37 2.15 -3.78
C VAL A 215 -3.38 1.33 -4.58
N MET A 216 -3.69 1.77 -5.79
CA MET A 216 -4.63 1.07 -6.68
C MET A 216 -3.88 0.19 -7.68
N PRO A 217 -4.55 -0.82 -8.29
CA PRO A 217 -3.96 -1.62 -9.34
C PRO A 217 -3.32 -0.77 -10.45
N PRO A 218 -2.09 -1.09 -10.89
CA PRO A 218 -1.45 -0.35 -11.97
C PRO A 218 -2.13 -0.60 -13.31
N LEU A 219 -2.10 0.41 -14.18
CA LEU A 219 -2.60 0.33 -15.56
C LEU A 219 -1.55 0.84 -16.55
N LYS A 220 -1.72 0.50 -17.83
CA LYS A 220 -1.01 1.12 -18.95
C LYS A 220 -2.02 1.74 -19.91
N MET A 221 -1.60 2.78 -20.64
CA MET A 221 -2.46 3.35 -21.69
C MET A 221 -2.72 2.34 -22.82
N SER A 222 -1.79 1.40 -23.04
CA SER A 222 -1.96 0.28 -23.97
C SER A 222 -3.09 -0.66 -23.60
N ASP A 223 -3.48 -0.76 -22.32
CA ASP A 223 -4.60 -1.60 -21.87
C ASP A 223 -5.94 -1.06 -22.41
N TYR A 224 -5.96 0.24 -22.77
CA TYR A 224 -7.07 0.94 -23.42
C TYR A 224 -6.88 1.05 -24.96
N GLY A 225 -5.88 0.36 -25.52
CA GLY A 225 -5.53 0.41 -26.94
C GLY A 225 -4.79 1.68 -27.38
N ILE A 226 -4.33 2.51 -26.43
CA ILE A 226 -3.68 3.79 -26.75
C ILE A 226 -2.17 3.61 -26.83
N THR A 227 -1.59 3.87 -27.99
CA THR A 227 -0.13 3.75 -28.27
C THR A 227 0.51 5.03 -28.79
N SER A 228 -0.24 6.13 -28.85
CA SER A 228 0.21 7.43 -29.34
C SER A 228 -0.17 8.54 -28.38
N SER A 229 0.75 9.47 -28.14
CA SER A 229 0.49 10.67 -27.31
C SER A 229 -0.49 11.65 -27.93
N LYS A 230 -0.94 11.41 -29.17
CA LYS A 230 -1.93 12.23 -29.89
C LYS A 230 -3.31 11.58 -29.96
N ASP A 231 -3.47 10.39 -29.38
CA ASP A 231 -4.75 9.69 -29.40
C ASP A 231 -5.81 10.48 -28.62
N PRO A 232 -6.96 10.83 -29.22
CA PRO A 232 -8.02 11.58 -28.53
C PRO A 232 -8.62 10.81 -27.34
N LYS A 233 -8.59 9.47 -27.35
CA LYS A 233 -9.13 8.62 -26.27
C LYS A 233 -8.42 8.81 -24.93
N ILE A 234 -7.24 9.45 -24.93
CA ILE A 234 -6.54 9.81 -23.69
C ILE A 234 -7.43 10.64 -22.76
N ILE A 235 -8.27 11.51 -23.32
CA ILE A 235 -9.17 12.37 -22.54
C ILE A 235 -10.24 11.50 -21.85
N GLU A 236 -10.88 10.61 -22.60
CA GLU A 236 -11.90 9.68 -22.08
C GLU A 236 -11.35 8.78 -20.96
N VAL A 237 -10.12 8.28 -21.11
CA VAL A 237 -9.44 7.49 -20.06
C VAL A 237 -9.16 8.34 -18.83
N ALA A 238 -8.70 9.57 -19.00
CA ALA A 238 -8.44 10.49 -17.89
C ALA A 238 -9.73 10.82 -17.11
N GLU A 239 -10.84 11.06 -17.81
CA GLU A 239 -12.17 11.32 -17.22
C GLU A 239 -12.71 10.09 -16.47
N THR A 240 -12.62 8.90 -17.08
CA THR A 240 -13.04 7.64 -16.44
C THR A 240 -12.23 7.37 -15.17
N LEU A 241 -10.92 7.61 -15.23
CA LEU A 241 -10.05 7.45 -14.08
C LEU A 241 -10.37 8.48 -13.00
N ASN A 242 -10.69 9.73 -13.37
CA ASN A 242 -11.08 10.78 -12.44
C ASN A 242 -12.36 10.43 -11.66
N ILE A 243 -13.38 9.87 -12.32
CA ILE A 243 -14.60 9.37 -11.66
C ILE A 243 -14.28 8.24 -10.68
N SER A 244 -13.46 7.28 -11.10
CA SER A 244 -13.03 6.17 -10.23
C SER A 244 -12.29 6.69 -9.00
N TYR A 245 -11.41 7.68 -9.22
CA TYR A 245 -10.64 8.33 -8.18
C TYR A 245 -11.50 9.02 -7.14
N LYS A 246 -12.56 9.70 -7.57
CA LYS A 246 -13.53 10.31 -6.66
C LYS A 246 -14.15 9.27 -5.73
N SER A 247 -14.61 8.15 -6.29
CA SER A 247 -15.14 7.04 -5.50
C SER A 247 -14.09 6.45 -4.53
N TRP A 248 -12.83 6.32 -4.95
CA TRP A 248 -11.77 5.84 -4.07
C TRP A 248 -11.49 6.78 -2.91
N VAL A 249 -11.39 8.09 -3.15
CA VAL A 249 -11.17 9.09 -2.10
C VAL A 249 -12.36 9.14 -1.13
N ASP A 250 -13.59 9.12 -1.65
CA ASP A 250 -14.80 9.11 -0.82
C ASP A 250 -14.83 7.87 0.08
N ASN A 251 -14.61 6.68 -0.48
CA ASN A 251 -14.55 5.44 0.29
C ASN A 251 -13.40 5.42 1.31
N LEU A 252 -12.21 5.93 0.94
CA LEU A 252 -11.05 5.98 1.81
C LEU A 252 -11.25 6.98 2.97
N SER A 253 -12.00 8.05 2.74
CA SER A 253 -12.29 9.07 3.76
C SER A 253 -13.19 8.55 4.88
N ILE A 254 -13.96 7.48 4.64
CA ILE A 254 -14.80 6.84 5.65
C ILE A 254 -13.90 6.14 6.68
N ASP A 255 -14.16 6.42 7.96
CA ASP A 255 -13.55 5.68 9.06
C ASP A 255 -14.21 4.31 9.21
N ASP A 256 -13.83 3.36 8.34
CA ASP A 256 -14.18 1.96 8.49
C ASP A 256 -13.25 1.25 9.47
N LYS A 257 -13.30 1.68 10.73
CA LYS A 257 -12.59 1.03 11.82
C LYS A 257 -13.03 -0.45 11.89
N ASN A 258 -12.08 -1.35 11.66
CA ASN A 258 -12.22 -2.81 11.67
C ASN A 258 -12.83 -3.47 10.42
N PHE A 259 -12.71 -2.88 9.23
CA PHE A 259 -13.08 -3.54 7.96
C PHE A 259 -14.56 -3.98 7.90
N LYS A 260 -15.49 -3.21 8.49
CA LYS A 260 -16.90 -3.62 8.62
C LYS A 260 -17.53 -3.94 7.28
N VAL A 261 -17.24 -3.15 6.25
CA VAL A 261 -17.80 -3.37 4.90
C VAL A 261 -17.32 -4.72 4.34
N GLU A 262 -16.03 -5.01 4.47
CA GLU A 262 -15.45 -6.30 4.04
C GLU A 262 -16.03 -7.47 4.85
N ILE A 263 -16.18 -7.30 6.16
CA ILE A 263 -16.77 -8.30 7.04
C ILE A 263 -18.23 -8.60 6.66
N GLU A 264 -19.05 -7.58 6.35
CA GLU A 264 -20.43 -7.81 5.89
C GLU A 264 -20.48 -8.59 4.56
N LEU A 265 -19.59 -8.29 3.62
CA LEU A 265 -19.49 -9.06 2.37
C LEU A 265 -19.10 -10.52 2.63
N LEU A 266 -18.18 -10.77 3.57
CA LEU A 266 -17.79 -12.12 3.96
C LEU A 266 -18.93 -12.86 4.69
N LYS A 267 -19.73 -12.18 5.51
CA LYS A 267 -20.93 -12.78 6.12
C LYS A 267 -21.93 -13.23 5.07
N GLN A 268 -22.22 -12.36 4.09
CA GLN A 268 -23.11 -12.70 2.97
C GLN A 268 -22.57 -13.90 2.18
N LYS A 269 -21.25 -13.92 1.90
CA LYS A 269 -20.59 -15.03 1.21
C LYS A 269 -20.70 -16.35 2.00
N SER A 270 -20.52 -16.29 3.32
CA SER A 270 -20.67 -17.45 4.21
C SER A 270 -22.11 -17.98 4.21
N GLN A 271 -23.09 -17.10 4.39
CA GLN A 271 -24.51 -17.44 4.40
C GLN A 271 -24.99 -17.99 3.03
N ALA A 272 -24.42 -17.51 1.94
CA ALA A 272 -24.72 -17.99 0.59
C ALA A 272 -24.08 -19.36 0.26
N LYS A 273 -23.20 -19.91 1.13
CA LYS A 273 -22.54 -21.20 0.89
C LYS A 273 -23.53 -22.36 1.08
N GLN A 274 -24.18 -22.78 0.00
CA GLN A 274 -25.17 -23.87 0.05
C GLN A 274 -24.54 -25.25 0.24
N ASN A 275 -23.45 -25.55 -0.48
CA ASN A 275 -22.78 -26.84 -0.35
C ASN A 275 -21.88 -26.85 0.89
N GLN A 276 -22.30 -27.58 1.92
CA GLN A 276 -21.55 -27.76 3.18
C GLN A 276 -20.77 -29.08 3.23
N LYS A 277 -20.95 -29.97 2.24
CA LYS A 277 -20.27 -31.27 2.21
C LYS A 277 -18.76 -31.08 2.03
N ASP A 278 -17.98 -31.72 2.89
CA ASP A 278 -16.51 -31.68 2.89
C ASP A 278 -15.94 -30.25 2.81
N LEU A 279 -16.64 -29.28 3.41
CA LEU A 279 -16.29 -27.87 3.33
C LEU A 279 -14.94 -27.58 4.00
N ILE A 280 -14.04 -26.93 3.28
CA ILE A 280 -12.74 -26.46 3.77
C ILE A 280 -12.76 -24.93 3.83
N VAL A 281 -12.59 -24.36 5.01
CA VAL A 281 -12.60 -22.91 5.21
C VAL A 281 -11.19 -22.39 5.39
N PHE A 282 -10.81 -21.36 4.65
CA PHE A 282 -9.57 -20.62 4.86
C PHE A 282 -9.89 -19.34 5.61
N PHE A 283 -9.30 -19.16 6.80
CA PHE A 283 -9.59 -18.06 7.71
C PHE A 283 -8.29 -17.38 8.16
N GLY A 284 -8.22 -16.06 8.03
CA GLY A 284 -7.00 -15.34 8.38
C GLY A 284 -6.91 -13.92 7.84
N SER A 285 -5.70 -13.36 7.92
CA SER A 285 -5.40 -12.01 7.45
C SER A 285 -5.13 -11.96 5.94
N SER A 286 -4.38 -10.94 5.48
CA SER A 286 -4.15 -10.63 4.07
C SER A 286 -3.55 -11.78 3.25
N THR A 287 -2.79 -12.69 3.87
CA THR A 287 -2.23 -13.86 3.15
C THR A 287 -3.34 -14.80 2.66
N ILE A 288 -4.43 -14.92 3.41
CA ILE A 288 -5.62 -15.67 2.98
C ILE A 288 -6.50 -14.80 2.08
N ARG A 289 -6.78 -13.55 2.47
CA ARG A 289 -7.60 -12.60 1.68
C ARG A 289 -7.12 -12.50 0.23
N LEU A 290 -5.81 -12.38 0.03
CA LEU A 290 -5.19 -12.16 -1.28
C LEU A 290 -5.00 -13.42 -2.11
N TRP A 291 -5.40 -14.59 -1.60
CA TRP A 291 -5.40 -15.83 -2.37
C TRP A 291 -6.60 -15.89 -3.33
N SER A 292 -6.57 -15.02 -4.35
CA SER A 292 -7.69 -14.77 -5.27
C SER A 292 -8.08 -15.98 -6.13
N ASN A 293 -7.15 -16.91 -6.36
CA ASN A 293 -7.36 -18.11 -7.18
C ASN A 293 -7.67 -19.37 -6.35
N LEU A 294 -8.04 -19.25 -5.07
CA LEU A 294 -8.20 -20.42 -4.17
C LEU A 294 -9.09 -21.54 -4.75
N GLU A 295 -10.26 -21.22 -5.31
CA GLU A 295 -11.16 -22.23 -5.92
C GLU A 295 -10.55 -22.87 -7.16
N ARG A 296 -9.77 -22.12 -7.95
CA ARG A 296 -9.05 -22.64 -9.12
C ARG A 296 -7.84 -23.49 -8.72
N ASP A 297 -7.23 -23.18 -7.58
CA ASP A 297 -6.09 -23.92 -7.05
C ASP A 297 -6.50 -25.27 -6.46
N PHE A 298 -7.73 -25.37 -5.94
CA PHE A 298 -8.28 -26.58 -5.34
C PHE A 298 -9.62 -26.99 -5.97
N PRO A 299 -9.68 -27.28 -7.29
CA PRO A 299 -10.94 -27.48 -8.02
C PRO A 299 -11.71 -28.74 -7.59
N LYS A 300 -11.04 -29.68 -6.91
CA LYS A 300 -11.64 -30.91 -6.37
C LYS A 300 -12.15 -30.76 -4.93
N HIS A 301 -11.91 -29.61 -4.30
CA HIS A 301 -12.24 -29.36 -2.90
C HIS A 301 -13.31 -28.28 -2.79
N ASN A 302 -14.24 -28.48 -1.87
CA ASN A 302 -15.24 -27.47 -1.55
C ASN A 302 -14.61 -26.41 -0.64
N VAL A 303 -13.99 -25.38 -1.22
CA VAL A 303 -13.28 -24.35 -0.45
C VAL A 303 -14.13 -23.10 -0.21
N LEU A 304 -13.85 -22.38 0.87
CA LEU A 304 -14.41 -21.06 1.17
C LEU A 304 -13.33 -20.15 1.78
N ASN A 305 -13.06 -19.03 1.12
CA ASN A 305 -12.13 -18.01 1.62
C ASN A 305 -12.89 -16.97 2.47
N LEU A 306 -12.56 -16.92 3.77
CA LEU A 306 -13.03 -15.95 4.77
C LEU A 306 -11.88 -15.07 5.31
N GLY A 307 -10.82 -14.85 4.53
CA GLY A 307 -9.75 -13.94 4.89
C GLY A 307 -10.13 -12.47 4.70
N PHE A 308 -9.64 -11.59 5.57
CA PHE A 308 -9.91 -10.14 5.52
C PHE A 308 -8.68 -9.29 5.83
N GLY A 309 -8.74 -8.00 5.48
CA GLY A 309 -7.62 -7.06 5.63
C GLY A 309 -7.29 -6.80 7.09
N GLY A 310 -6.01 -6.56 7.40
CA GLY A 310 -5.57 -6.10 8.72
C GLY A 310 -6.02 -6.95 9.92
N ALA A 311 -6.39 -8.22 9.71
CA ALA A 311 -6.94 -9.07 10.77
C ALA A 311 -5.91 -9.27 11.90
N PHE A 312 -6.21 -8.70 13.06
CA PHE A 312 -5.59 -9.06 14.34
C PHE A 312 -6.35 -10.26 14.95
N ILE A 313 -5.73 -10.95 15.90
CA ILE A 313 -6.37 -12.10 16.55
C ILE A 313 -7.68 -11.69 17.23
N HIS A 314 -7.71 -10.54 17.89
CA HIS A 314 -8.93 -10.04 18.55
C HIS A 314 -10.06 -9.74 17.54
N SER A 315 -9.74 -9.26 16.34
CA SER A 315 -10.72 -9.04 15.27
C SER A 315 -11.25 -10.37 14.73
N MET A 316 -10.37 -11.37 14.55
CA MET A 316 -10.78 -12.71 14.16
C MET A 316 -11.72 -13.33 15.19
N VAL A 317 -11.41 -13.23 16.48
CA VAL A 317 -12.29 -13.69 17.58
C VAL A 317 -13.65 -12.98 17.51
N SER A 318 -13.65 -11.65 17.37
CA SER A 318 -14.88 -10.84 17.36
C SER A 318 -15.80 -11.17 16.19
N HIS A 319 -15.26 -11.61 15.05
CA HIS A 319 -16.02 -11.91 13.84
C HIS A 319 -16.28 -13.41 13.63
N PHE A 320 -15.60 -14.29 14.36
CA PHE A 320 -15.64 -15.74 14.18
C PHE A 320 -17.07 -16.29 14.11
N GLU A 321 -17.89 -16.07 15.15
CA GLU A 321 -19.27 -16.59 15.19
C GLU A 321 -20.12 -16.10 14.01
N SER A 322 -20.00 -14.81 13.68
CA SER A 322 -20.77 -14.20 12.59
C SER A 322 -20.36 -14.69 11.21
N LEU A 323 -19.06 -14.94 11.00
CA LEU A 323 -18.52 -15.43 9.73
C LEU A 323 -18.74 -16.93 9.56
N PHE A 324 -18.86 -17.68 10.65
CA PHE A 324 -19.07 -19.14 10.62
C PHE A 324 -20.54 -19.54 10.84
N THR A 325 -21.47 -18.58 10.85
CA THR A 325 -22.89 -18.85 11.01
C THR A 325 -23.40 -19.79 9.90
N GLY A 326 -23.95 -20.94 10.28
CA GLY A 326 -24.51 -21.93 9.36
C GLY A 326 -23.48 -22.81 8.65
N LEU A 327 -22.18 -22.66 8.94
CA LEU A 327 -21.14 -23.49 8.36
C LEU A 327 -20.88 -24.76 9.19
N THR A 328 -20.55 -25.85 8.51
CA THR A 328 -20.06 -27.10 9.13
C THR A 328 -18.77 -27.56 8.44
N PRO A 329 -17.63 -26.91 8.71
CA PRO A 329 -16.38 -27.21 8.02
C PRO A 329 -15.83 -28.58 8.40
N LYS A 330 -15.35 -29.35 7.42
CA LYS A 330 -14.50 -30.53 7.65
C LYS A 330 -13.10 -30.13 8.11
N ALA A 331 -12.56 -29.04 7.53
CA ALA A 331 -11.25 -28.52 7.90
C ALA A 331 -11.22 -26.99 7.86
N ILE A 332 -10.36 -26.39 8.70
CA ILE A 332 -10.09 -24.96 8.73
C ILE A 332 -8.60 -24.72 8.56
N PHE A 333 -8.20 -24.03 7.49
CA PHE A 333 -6.84 -23.51 7.31
C PHE A 333 -6.76 -22.11 7.90
N LEU A 334 -5.95 -21.97 8.95
CA LEU A 334 -5.94 -20.82 9.83
C LEU A 334 -4.59 -20.09 9.74
N TYR A 335 -4.61 -18.80 9.42
CA TYR A 335 -3.41 -17.94 9.37
C TYR A 335 -3.61 -16.66 10.19
N LEU A 336 -2.91 -16.53 11.32
CA LEU A 336 -3.09 -15.44 12.28
C LEU A 336 -1.78 -14.99 12.96
N GLY A 337 -1.85 -13.92 13.76
CA GLY A 337 -0.77 -13.48 14.65
C GLY A 337 0.32 -12.60 14.02
N GLY A 338 0.50 -12.66 12.69
CA GLY A 338 1.50 -11.85 12.01
C GLY A 338 1.25 -10.33 12.13
N ASN A 339 -0.01 -9.88 12.12
CA ASN A 339 -0.35 -8.46 12.25
C ASN A 339 -0.19 -7.95 13.68
N ASP A 340 -0.46 -8.81 14.67
CA ASP A 340 -0.40 -8.50 16.10
C ASP A 340 1.01 -8.12 16.57
N LEU A 341 2.05 -8.44 15.78
CA LEU A 341 3.43 -7.98 15.99
C LEU A 341 3.58 -6.45 15.85
N ASN A 342 2.66 -5.80 15.14
CA ASN A 342 2.63 -4.34 15.00
C ASN A 342 1.91 -3.67 16.18
N LEU A 343 1.32 -4.45 17.09
CA LEU A 343 0.71 -3.96 18.32
C LEU A 343 1.74 -3.97 19.45
N ASP A 344 1.51 -3.17 20.48
CA ASP A 344 2.30 -3.20 21.72
C ASP A 344 1.93 -4.43 22.57
N LEU A 345 2.23 -5.62 22.05
CA LEU A 345 1.95 -6.92 22.66
C LEU A 345 3.23 -7.74 22.78
N SER A 346 3.39 -8.42 23.92
CA SER A 346 4.46 -9.39 24.08
C SER A 346 4.23 -10.63 23.22
N THR A 347 5.32 -11.30 22.82
CA THR A 347 5.25 -12.57 22.06
C THR A 347 4.42 -13.63 22.79
N ASP A 348 4.55 -13.75 24.12
CA ASP A 348 3.76 -14.69 24.92
C ASP A 348 2.26 -14.37 24.90
N LYS A 349 1.89 -13.09 24.87
CA LYS A 349 0.49 -12.67 24.77
C LYS A 349 -0.10 -13.03 23.41
N ILE A 350 0.66 -12.86 22.33
CA ILE A 350 0.25 -13.29 20.98
C ILE A 350 0.09 -14.82 20.96
N ILE A 351 1.04 -15.57 21.51
CA ILE A 351 0.93 -17.05 21.64
C ILE A 351 -0.34 -17.45 22.38
N ALA A 352 -0.62 -16.84 23.53
CA ALA A 352 -1.80 -17.15 24.32
C ALA A 352 -3.09 -16.86 23.55
N GLN A 353 -3.16 -15.73 22.83
CA GLN A 353 -4.29 -15.39 21.97
C GLN A 353 -4.46 -16.38 20.81
N CYS A 354 -3.37 -16.84 20.19
CA CYS A 354 -3.43 -17.88 19.17
C CYS A 354 -4.05 -19.17 19.71
N LYS A 355 -3.57 -19.64 20.88
CA LYS A 355 -4.09 -20.85 21.54
C LYS A 355 -5.57 -20.73 21.85
N ALA A 356 -5.98 -19.60 22.43
CA ALA A 356 -7.37 -19.36 22.80
C ALA A 356 -8.32 -19.38 21.58
N LEU A 357 -7.91 -18.80 20.45
CA LEU A 357 -8.72 -18.86 19.22
C LEU A 357 -8.80 -20.28 18.65
N ILE A 358 -7.68 -21.02 18.61
CA ILE A 358 -7.67 -22.41 18.15
C ILE A 358 -8.60 -23.28 19.02
N GLU A 359 -8.53 -23.10 20.34
CA GLU A 359 -9.39 -23.81 21.29
C GLU A 359 -10.87 -23.45 21.09
N ALA A 360 -11.21 -22.16 20.94
CA ALA A 360 -12.58 -21.73 20.67
C ALA A 360 -13.13 -22.33 19.36
N ILE A 361 -12.31 -22.39 18.30
CA ILE A 361 -12.67 -23.03 17.04
C ILE A 361 -12.96 -24.52 17.26
N HIS A 362 -12.10 -25.23 18.00
CA HIS A 362 -12.29 -26.65 18.27
C HIS A 362 -13.53 -26.92 19.14
N GLN A 363 -13.76 -26.11 20.17
CA GLN A 363 -14.97 -26.21 21.00
C GLN A 363 -16.24 -26.02 20.16
N ARG A 364 -16.22 -25.06 19.22
CA ARG A 364 -17.34 -24.81 18.32
C ARG A 364 -17.52 -25.90 17.26
N PHE A 365 -16.42 -26.51 16.82
CA PHE A 365 -16.41 -27.56 15.80
C PHE A 365 -15.51 -28.76 16.20
N PRO A 366 -15.98 -29.65 17.10
CA PRO A 366 -15.14 -30.71 17.68
C PRO A 366 -14.64 -31.76 16.66
N GLN A 367 -15.29 -31.88 15.51
CA GLN A 367 -14.92 -32.82 14.44
C GLN A 367 -14.05 -32.20 13.35
N THR A 368 -13.82 -30.89 13.39
CA THR A 368 -13.07 -30.17 12.35
C THR A 368 -11.57 -30.30 12.59
N LYS A 369 -10.84 -30.64 11.53
CA LYS A 369 -9.37 -30.58 11.54
C LYS A 369 -8.91 -29.14 11.36
N ILE A 370 -7.95 -28.68 12.16
CA ILE A 370 -7.42 -27.32 12.13
C ILE A 370 -5.99 -27.37 11.59
N TYR A 371 -5.74 -26.60 10.53
CA TYR A 371 -4.43 -26.44 9.91
C TYR A 371 -3.90 -25.05 10.20
N HIS A 372 -3.04 -24.90 11.20
CA HIS A 372 -2.37 -23.64 11.47
C HIS A 372 -1.23 -23.42 10.47
N ILE A 373 -1.37 -22.43 9.59
CA ILE A 373 -0.31 -22.00 8.69
C ILE A 373 0.64 -21.11 9.48
N SER A 374 1.90 -21.57 9.64
CA SER A 374 2.94 -20.79 10.32
C SER A 374 3.06 -19.38 9.74
N ILE A 375 3.31 -18.40 10.61
CA ILE A 375 3.53 -17.01 10.22
C ILE A 375 4.76 -16.98 9.33
N LYS A 376 4.60 -16.57 8.06
CA LYS A 376 5.70 -16.42 7.11
C LYS A 376 6.74 -15.38 7.53
N PRO A 377 8.02 -15.52 7.12
CA PRO A 377 8.97 -14.41 7.16
C PRO A 377 8.60 -13.34 6.12
N SER A 378 8.97 -12.09 6.36
CA SER A 378 8.81 -10.99 5.39
C SER A 378 9.86 -9.89 5.61
N LEU A 379 10.18 -9.12 4.56
CA LEU A 379 11.12 -8.01 4.66
C LEU A 379 10.59 -6.92 5.60
N GLU A 380 9.29 -6.61 5.52
CA GLU A 380 8.63 -5.63 6.39
C GLU A 380 8.61 -6.01 7.88
N ARG A 381 8.91 -7.27 8.22
CA ARG A 381 8.90 -7.78 9.60
C ARG A 381 10.23 -8.39 10.00
N GLN A 382 11.32 -7.96 9.37
CA GLN A 382 12.66 -8.47 9.66
C GLN A 382 13.03 -8.34 11.14
N GLU A 383 12.67 -7.23 11.77
CA GLU A 383 12.93 -6.99 13.19
C GLU A 383 12.14 -7.91 14.12
N HIS A 384 11.02 -8.48 13.65
CA HIS A 384 10.15 -9.37 14.41
C HIS A 384 10.42 -10.86 14.17
N LEU A 385 11.44 -11.24 13.39
CA LEU A 385 11.71 -12.65 13.04
C LEU A 385 11.88 -13.55 14.27
N HIS A 386 12.50 -13.04 15.34
CA HIS A 386 12.64 -13.81 16.58
C HIS A 386 11.29 -14.14 17.23
N SER A 387 10.40 -13.14 17.32
CA SER A 387 9.03 -13.35 17.83
C SER A 387 8.22 -14.27 16.93
N ILE A 388 8.35 -14.13 15.60
CA ILE A 388 7.70 -15.02 14.62
C ILE A 388 8.12 -16.48 14.85
N LEU A 389 9.43 -16.73 14.99
CA LEU A 389 9.96 -18.07 15.26
C LEU A 389 9.44 -18.64 16.58
N ALA A 390 9.41 -17.84 17.65
CA ALA A 390 8.89 -18.26 18.95
C ALA A 390 7.40 -18.61 18.88
N ILE A 391 6.57 -17.80 18.20
CA ILE A 391 5.15 -18.09 17.98
C ILE A 391 4.98 -19.38 17.18
N ASN A 392 5.69 -19.51 16.06
CA ASN A 392 5.61 -20.69 15.21
C ASN A 392 6.03 -21.96 15.96
N HIS A 393 7.08 -21.90 16.78
CA HIS A 393 7.52 -23.02 17.61
C HIS A 393 6.49 -23.38 18.70
N ALA A 394 5.88 -22.38 19.35
CA ALA A 394 4.82 -22.62 20.33
C ALA A 394 3.59 -23.30 19.70
N MET A 395 3.20 -22.88 18.49
CA MET A 395 2.12 -23.52 17.73
C MET A 395 2.50 -24.93 17.27
N HIS A 396 3.76 -25.16 16.89
CA HIS A 396 4.27 -26.49 16.58
C HIS A 396 4.18 -27.44 17.80
N ASN A 397 4.52 -26.95 18.99
CA ASN A 397 4.43 -27.79 20.19
C ASN A 397 2.97 -28.10 20.54
N LEU A 398 2.05 -27.16 20.32
CA LEU A 398 0.62 -27.40 20.53
C LEU A 398 0.08 -28.54 19.66
N THR A 399 0.60 -28.75 18.45
CA THR A 399 0.16 -29.86 17.58
C THR A 399 0.51 -31.24 18.16
N LYS A 400 1.48 -31.31 19.09
CA LYS A 400 1.84 -32.55 19.80
C LYS A 400 0.86 -32.87 20.92
N GLU A 401 0.14 -31.86 21.40
CA GLU A 401 -0.84 -31.93 22.49
C GLU A 401 -2.27 -32.09 21.94
N CYS A 402 -2.54 -31.62 20.72
CA CYS A 402 -3.87 -31.57 20.12
C CYS A 402 -3.93 -32.36 18.80
N ALA A 403 -4.56 -33.54 18.81
CA ALA A 403 -4.70 -34.39 17.63
C ALA A 403 -5.54 -33.79 16.48
N TYR A 404 -6.37 -32.78 16.78
CA TYR A 404 -7.15 -32.05 15.78
C TYR A 404 -6.37 -30.91 15.10
N LEU A 405 -5.13 -30.65 15.52
CA LEU A 405 -4.32 -29.51 15.07
C LEU A 405 -3.06 -29.99 14.36
N THR A 406 -2.87 -29.51 13.12
CA THR A 406 -1.65 -29.71 12.33
C THR A 406 -1.06 -28.36 11.96
N GLN A 407 0.27 -28.26 11.92
CA GLN A 407 0.94 -27.03 11.47
C GLN A 407 1.50 -27.18 10.05
N ILE A 408 1.23 -26.18 9.21
CA ILE A 408 1.81 -26.02 7.88
C ILE A 408 3.05 -25.12 7.97
N ARG A 409 4.20 -25.67 7.58
CA ARG A 409 5.55 -25.07 7.70
C ARG A 409 5.88 -24.09 6.57
N LEU A 410 5.01 -23.10 6.37
CA LEU A 410 5.22 -22.00 5.43
C LEU A 410 6.47 -21.16 5.77
N PHE A 411 6.79 -20.93 7.05
CA PHE A 411 7.92 -20.09 7.42
C PHE A 411 9.23 -20.60 6.80
N GLU A 412 9.51 -21.88 6.99
CA GLU A 412 10.74 -22.53 6.51
C GLU A 412 10.78 -22.64 4.99
N ALA A 413 9.62 -22.82 4.34
CA ALA A 413 9.52 -22.92 2.89
C ALA A 413 9.84 -21.60 2.16
N LEU A 414 9.84 -20.48 2.88
CA LEU A 414 10.13 -19.14 2.34
C LEU A 414 11.52 -18.62 2.75
N LEU A 415 12.37 -19.51 3.28
CA LEU A 415 13.79 -19.23 3.49
C LEU A 415 14.64 -19.83 2.37
N ASP A 416 15.76 -19.18 2.07
CA ASP A 416 16.78 -19.72 1.19
C ASP A 416 17.70 -20.73 1.92
N LEU A 417 18.62 -21.34 1.19
CA LEU A 417 19.57 -22.31 1.76
C LEU A 417 20.49 -21.72 2.84
N LYS A 418 20.59 -20.40 2.92
CA LYS A 418 21.38 -19.66 3.93
C LYS A 418 20.50 -19.11 5.06
N GLN A 419 19.24 -19.53 5.14
CA GLN A 419 18.25 -19.06 6.12
C GLN A 419 17.87 -17.58 6.00
N ASN A 420 18.09 -16.96 4.84
CA ASN A 420 17.58 -15.62 4.55
C ASN A 420 16.18 -15.68 3.96
N ILE A 421 15.41 -14.61 4.15
CA ILE A 421 14.09 -14.46 3.53
C ILE A 421 14.24 -14.47 2.00
N ARG A 422 13.50 -15.36 1.32
CA ARG A 422 13.38 -15.35 -0.13
C ARG A 422 12.67 -14.07 -0.58
N LYS A 423 13.36 -13.22 -1.34
CA LYS A 423 12.76 -12.00 -1.90
C LYS A 423 11.91 -12.30 -3.13
N ASP A 424 12.22 -13.38 -3.84
CA ASP A 424 11.58 -13.81 -5.08
C ASP A 424 10.19 -14.43 -4.87
N VAL A 425 9.76 -14.64 -3.63
CA VAL A 425 8.42 -15.16 -3.26
C VAL A 425 7.49 -14.07 -2.71
N LEU A 426 7.98 -12.83 -2.60
CA LEU A 426 7.26 -11.69 -2.05
C LEU A 426 6.93 -10.68 -3.16
N LEU A 427 5.86 -9.92 -2.97
CA LEU A 427 5.54 -8.73 -3.74
C LEU A 427 6.54 -7.61 -3.42
N GLN A 428 6.49 -6.52 -4.21
CA GLN A 428 7.40 -5.38 -4.03
C GLN A 428 7.31 -4.76 -2.64
N ASP A 429 6.15 -4.85 -1.99
CA ASP A 429 5.97 -4.38 -0.63
C ASP A 429 6.73 -5.21 0.42
N GLY A 430 7.38 -6.30 0.03
CA GLY A 430 8.18 -7.12 0.94
C GLY A 430 7.37 -7.81 2.04
N LEU A 431 6.04 -7.81 1.95
CA LEU A 431 5.13 -8.36 2.96
C LEU A 431 4.24 -9.46 2.40
N HIS A 432 3.62 -9.23 1.25
CA HIS A 432 2.63 -10.14 0.68
C HIS A 432 3.27 -11.16 -0.26
N LEU A 433 2.66 -12.34 -0.39
CA LEU A 433 3.16 -13.38 -1.29
C LEU A 433 2.88 -13.00 -2.74
N ASN A 434 3.83 -13.26 -3.62
CA ASN A 434 3.62 -13.20 -5.06
C ASN A 434 3.15 -14.56 -5.60
N THR A 435 3.08 -14.72 -6.92
CA THR A 435 2.66 -15.97 -7.57
C THR A 435 3.49 -17.19 -7.14
N GLU A 436 4.83 -17.05 -7.02
CA GLU A 436 5.71 -18.14 -6.57
C GLU A 436 5.48 -18.45 -5.09
N GLY A 437 5.33 -17.42 -4.25
CA GLY A 437 4.99 -17.61 -2.83
C GLY A 437 3.66 -18.35 -2.63
N TYR A 438 2.63 -18.01 -3.41
CA TYR A 438 1.37 -18.75 -3.39
C TYR A 438 1.49 -20.16 -3.98
N SER A 439 2.35 -20.39 -4.96
CA SER A 439 2.65 -21.73 -5.49
C SER A 439 3.20 -22.65 -4.39
N ILE A 440 4.15 -22.14 -3.59
CA ILE A 440 4.70 -22.86 -2.44
C ILE A 440 3.62 -23.16 -1.39
N LEU A 441 2.85 -22.13 -0.99
CA LEU A 441 1.77 -22.31 -0.02
C LEU A 441 0.72 -23.32 -0.51
N LYS A 442 0.36 -23.26 -1.80
CA LYS A 442 -0.53 -24.24 -2.43
C LYS A 442 -0.01 -25.66 -2.30
N GLY A 443 1.27 -25.90 -2.62
CA GLY A 443 1.88 -27.22 -2.51
C GLY A 443 1.82 -27.77 -1.08
N LEU A 444 2.12 -26.92 -0.09
CA LEU A 444 2.05 -27.30 1.33
C LEU A 444 0.62 -27.62 1.78
N VAL A 445 -0.37 -26.82 1.35
CA VAL A 445 -1.79 -27.07 1.64
C VAL A 445 -2.27 -28.36 0.97
N GLN A 446 -1.86 -28.61 -0.28
CA GLN A 446 -2.22 -29.84 -0.98
C GLN A 446 -1.65 -31.09 -0.30
N GLN A 447 -0.37 -31.04 0.12
CA GLN A 447 0.23 -32.13 0.88
C GLN A 447 -0.51 -32.38 2.20
N ALA A 448 -0.97 -31.32 2.88
CA ALA A 448 -1.77 -31.46 4.10
C ALA A 448 -3.12 -32.14 3.83
N LEU A 449 -3.80 -31.80 2.73
CA LEU A 449 -5.07 -32.41 2.32
C LEU A 449 -4.96 -33.87 1.86
N GLU A 450 -3.78 -34.29 1.36
CA GLU A 450 -3.53 -35.66 0.90
C GLU A 450 -3.20 -36.63 2.05
N ASN A 451 -2.67 -36.12 3.16
CA ASN A 451 -2.35 -36.90 4.35
C ASN A 451 -3.57 -37.13 5.27
N ASP A 452 -4.77 -36.74 4.82
CA ASP A 452 -5.97 -36.52 5.63
C ASP A 452 -7.14 -37.45 5.31
#